data_AF-A0AAD5N697-F1
#
_entry.id   AF-A0AAD5N697-F1
#
_cell.length_a   1.000
_cell.length_b   1.000
_cell.length_c   1.000
_cell.angle_alpha   90.00
_cell.angle_beta   90.00
_cell.angle_gamma   90.00
#
_symmetry.space_group_name_H-M   'P 1'
#
loop_
_entity.id
_entity.type
_entity.pdbx_description
1 polymer ?
#
loop_
_entity_poly.entity_id
_entity_poly.type
_entity_poly.pdbx_seq_one_letter_code
_entity_poly.pdbx_strand_id
1 'polypeptide(L)'
;MRSSFPCCLKLAAVLITFMILTAMIYPLNTTTSRVLLPSSNPQFNASKLALLVETRPLPILAPLLLHFISVVPPDWPFLFMGSHVSIKAINKSFAIRQRVVEGKLTLAPVPANMSVQSQEMVSRFFTNLWLYEKVLHPAEWLLVFQTDSIICANSKHNLNEYLEYDWVGAPWNPNSAWGGNGGLSLRRVSRIIDVFRNHQRPNNAEPEDVWLTERLAHHPEARLANGTVSLTFSGELHSSPPEKCDKMTSNGTIEDTKNVRGIDGWREGFYEPMGYHTGGGGVWLHAPIWGTPELRQHIWSYCPEVKMTLDMDVAKYMPGNCRSRWKR
;
A
#
# COMPACT_ATOMS: atom_id res chain seq x y z
N MET A 1 48.19 -58.75 -25.36
CA MET A 1 47.05 -58.24 -24.59
C MET A 1 47.15 -56.72 -24.51
N ARG A 2 46.46 -55.97 -25.39
CA ARG A 2 46.31 -54.52 -25.28
C ARG A 2 44.88 -54.25 -24.81
N SER A 3 44.73 -53.81 -23.57
CA SER A 3 43.43 -53.45 -23.01
C SER A 3 42.95 -52.13 -23.63
N SER A 4 41.96 -52.24 -24.49
CA SER A 4 41.16 -51.12 -24.99
C SER A 4 40.32 -50.56 -23.85
N PHE A 5 40.86 -49.59 -23.12
CA PHE A 5 40.04 -48.73 -22.26
C PHE A 5 39.05 -47.95 -23.14
N PRO A 6 37.73 -48.04 -22.91
CA PRO A 6 36.74 -47.49 -23.81
C PRO A 6 36.84 -45.96 -23.83
N CYS A 7 37.00 -45.40 -25.03
CA CYS A 7 37.13 -43.96 -25.31
C CYS A 7 36.02 -43.12 -24.63
N CYS A 8 34.83 -43.70 -24.46
CA CYS A 8 33.69 -43.07 -23.79
C CYS A 8 33.95 -42.71 -22.32
N LEU A 9 34.76 -43.48 -21.58
CA LEU A 9 35.06 -43.18 -20.17
C LEU A 9 35.97 -41.97 -20.02
N LYS A 10 36.90 -41.77 -20.96
CA LYS A 10 37.79 -40.60 -20.98
C LYS A 10 37.02 -39.32 -21.35
N LEU A 11 36.09 -39.41 -22.30
CA LEU A 11 35.25 -38.27 -22.67
C LEU A 11 34.31 -37.85 -21.53
N ALA A 12 33.71 -38.82 -20.84
CA ALA A 12 32.85 -38.56 -19.69
C ALA A 12 33.63 -37.92 -18.53
N ALA A 13 34.84 -38.40 -18.23
CA ALA A 13 35.69 -37.82 -17.20
C ALA A 13 36.12 -36.37 -17.51
N VAL A 14 36.40 -36.06 -18.79
CA VAL A 14 36.73 -34.70 -19.23
C VAL A 14 35.52 -33.77 -19.17
N LEU A 15 34.32 -34.24 -19.54
CA LEU A 15 33.10 -33.45 -19.45
C LEU A 15 32.70 -33.18 -17.99
N ILE A 16 32.84 -34.17 -17.10
CA ILE A 16 32.57 -34.01 -15.67
C ILE A 16 33.57 -33.06 -15.02
N THR A 17 34.85 -33.18 -15.33
CA THR A 17 35.88 -32.26 -14.80
C THR A 17 35.70 -30.84 -15.33
N PHE A 18 35.29 -30.67 -16.60
CA PHE A 18 34.96 -29.36 -17.16
C PHE A 18 33.72 -28.74 -16.50
N MET A 19 32.66 -29.53 -16.28
CA MET A 19 31.44 -29.09 -15.57
C MET A 19 31.74 -28.68 -14.12
N ILE A 20 32.56 -29.46 -13.40
CA ILE A 20 32.99 -29.13 -12.03
C ILE A 20 33.86 -27.86 -12.03
N LEU A 21 34.81 -27.72 -12.96
CA LEU A 21 35.61 -26.50 -13.07
C LEU A 21 34.73 -25.28 -13.36
N THR A 22 33.75 -25.39 -14.26
CA THR A 22 32.84 -24.29 -14.56
C THR A 22 31.96 -23.92 -13.37
N ALA A 23 31.51 -24.89 -12.56
CA ALA A 23 30.72 -24.63 -11.35
C ALA A 23 31.56 -24.00 -10.21
N MET A 24 32.86 -24.27 -10.17
CA MET A 24 33.79 -23.67 -9.21
C MET A 24 34.28 -22.27 -9.62
N ILE A 25 34.39 -22.01 -10.93
CA ILE A 25 34.78 -20.69 -11.48
C ILE A 25 33.57 -19.74 -11.53
N TYR A 26 32.37 -20.28 -11.79
CA TYR A 26 31.11 -19.55 -11.79
C TYR A 26 30.18 -20.13 -10.74
N PRO A 27 30.43 -19.86 -9.44
CA PRO A 27 29.41 -20.16 -8.45
C PRO A 27 28.12 -19.49 -8.91
N LEU A 28 27.03 -20.26 -8.99
CA LEU A 28 25.67 -19.73 -9.15
C LEU A 28 25.46 -18.76 -8.00
N ASN A 29 25.74 -17.49 -8.27
CA ASN A 29 25.57 -16.42 -7.33
C ASN A 29 24.07 -16.10 -7.35
N THR A 30 23.27 -16.98 -6.74
CA THR A 30 21.93 -16.64 -6.28
C THR A 30 22.09 -15.67 -5.11
N THR A 31 22.50 -14.46 -5.45
CA THR A 31 22.36 -13.30 -4.58
C THR A 31 20.87 -12.99 -4.56
N THR A 32 20.10 -13.79 -3.83
CA THR A 32 18.83 -13.33 -3.26
C THR A 32 19.23 -12.13 -2.41
N SER A 33 19.06 -10.93 -2.97
CA SER A 33 19.24 -9.69 -2.23
C SER A 33 18.29 -9.76 -1.04
N ARG A 34 18.81 -10.18 0.11
CA ARG A 34 18.07 -10.06 1.37
C ARG A 34 17.84 -8.58 1.56
N VAL A 35 16.58 -8.16 1.49
CA VAL A 35 16.17 -6.88 2.04
C VAL A 35 16.49 -6.96 3.52
N LEU A 36 17.61 -6.38 3.94
CA LEU A 36 17.95 -6.23 5.34
C LEU A 36 17.03 -5.12 5.86
N LEU A 37 15.87 -5.51 6.40
CA LEU A 37 15.11 -4.59 7.25
C LEU A 37 16.03 -4.17 8.41
N PRO A 38 16.08 -2.87 8.77
CA PRO A 38 16.92 -2.41 9.85
C PRO A 38 16.64 -3.18 11.14
N SER A 39 17.70 -3.40 11.91
CA SER A 39 17.68 -3.86 13.30
C SER A 39 16.50 -3.25 14.06
N SER A 40 15.79 -4.07 14.85
CA SER A 40 14.62 -3.67 15.63
C SER A 40 14.90 -2.40 16.42
N ASN A 41 14.45 -1.24 15.93
CA ASN A 41 14.44 -0.02 16.69
C ASN A 41 13.32 -0.20 17.74
N PRO A 42 13.60 -0.18 19.05
CA PRO A 42 12.60 -0.43 20.09
C PRO A 42 11.43 0.58 20.06
N GLN A 43 11.56 1.68 19.30
CA GLN A 43 10.51 2.64 19.05
C GLN A 43 9.37 2.13 18.13
N PHE A 44 9.64 1.18 17.24
CA PHE A 44 8.68 0.71 16.24
C PHE A 44 8.19 -0.70 16.53
N ASN A 45 6.92 -0.94 16.27
CA ASN A 45 6.32 -2.24 16.44
C ASN A 45 6.62 -3.13 15.23
N ALA A 46 7.45 -4.16 15.43
CA ALA A 46 7.85 -5.07 14.36
C ALA A 46 6.69 -5.89 13.77
N SER A 47 5.55 -5.99 14.46
CA SER A 47 4.35 -6.66 13.95
C SER A 47 3.51 -5.78 13.03
N LYS A 48 3.91 -4.53 12.77
CA LYS A 48 3.20 -3.59 11.91
C LYS A 48 4.12 -3.11 10.79
N LEU A 49 3.57 -2.89 9.59
CA LEU A 49 4.31 -2.34 8.47
C LEU A 49 3.39 -1.64 7.48
N ALA A 50 3.76 -0.45 7.02
CA ALA A 50 3.12 0.22 5.90
C ALA A 50 3.97 0.07 4.63
N LEU A 51 3.36 -0.32 3.51
CA LEU A 51 4.03 -0.68 2.28
C LEU A 51 3.51 0.16 1.11
N LEU A 52 4.44 0.83 0.42
CA LEU A 52 4.22 1.45 -0.88
C LEU A 52 5.14 0.79 -1.91
N VAL A 53 4.58 0.36 -3.04
CA VAL A 53 5.33 -0.22 -4.16
C VAL A 53 5.16 0.66 -5.39
N GLU A 54 6.22 1.33 -5.84
CA GLU A 54 6.19 2.16 -7.05
C GLU A 54 7.55 2.19 -7.77
N THR A 55 7.57 1.70 -9.01
CA THR A 55 8.80 1.59 -9.81
C THR A 55 9.07 2.82 -10.67
N ARG A 56 8.08 3.69 -10.90
CA ARG A 56 8.20 4.94 -11.63
C ARG A 56 8.73 6.05 -10.71
N PRO A 57 9.65 6.91 -11.17
CA PRO A 57 10.17 8.01 -10.35
C PRO A 57 9.20 9.20 -10.32
N LEU A 58 8.01 9.01 -9.73
CA LEU A 58 6.97 10.04 -9.70
C LEU A 58 7.35 11.16 -8.70
N PRO A 59 7.18 12.46 -9.05
CA PRO A 59 7.48 13.57 -8.15
C PRO A 59 6.71 13.54 -6.83
N ILE A 60 5.53 12.92 -6.83
CA ILE A 60 4.61 12.85 -5.68
C ILE A 60 5.07 11.87 -4.59
N LEU A 61 6.03 10.97 -4.88
CA LEU A 61 6.36 9.89 -3.95
C LEU A 61 6.90 10.37 -2.61
N ALA A 62 7.80 11.35 -2.62
CA ALA A 62 8.36 11.89 -1.39
C ALA A 62 7.29 12.59 -0.51
N PRO A 63 6.50 13.56 -1.03
CA PRO A 63 5.46 14.18 -0.23
C PRO A 63 4.37 13.18 0.22
N LEU A 64 3.96 12.25 -0.65
CA LEU A 64 2.97 11.22 -0.30
C LEU A 64 3.46 10.32 0.85
N LEU A 65 4.68 9.79 0.76
CA LEU A 65 5.27 8.96 1.82
C LEU A 65 5.38 9.73 3.14
N LEU A 66 5.83 10.99 3.09
CA LEU A 66 5.98 11.82 4.28
C LEU A 66 4.64 12.12 4.94
N HIS A 67 3.59 12.34 4.13
CA HIS A 67 2.22 12.50 4.60
C HIS A 67 1.75 11.26 5.37
N PHE A 68 1.82 10.08 4.74
CA PHE A 68 1.44 8.83 5.40
C PHE A 68 2.25 8.58 6.68
N ILE A 69 3.56 8.84 6.68
CA ILE A 69 4.41 8.73 7.88
C ILE A 69 3.93 9.64 9.02
N SER A 70 3.34 10.79 8.69
CA SER A 70 2.89 11.77 9.68
C SER A 70 1.51 11.47 10.28
N VAL A 71 0.63 10.79 9.52
CA VAL A 71 -0.76 10.53 9.94
C VAL A 71 -0.95 9.12 10.50
N VAL A 72 -0.27 8.11 9.91
CA VAL A 72 -0.32 6.73 10.40
C VAL A 72 0.27 6.67 11.81
N PRO A 73 -0.26 5.83 12.73
CA PRO A 73 0.21 5.79 14.11
C PRO A 73 1.75 5.64 14.21
N PRO A 74 2.38 6.33 15.18
CA PRO A 74 3.82 6.53 15.19
C PRO A 74 4.64 5.24 15.32
N ASP A 75 4.05 4.15 15.81
CA ASP A 75 4.68 2.85 15.97
C ASP A 75 4.81 2.04 14.67
N TRP A 76 4.17 2.46 13.56
CA TRP A 76 4.26 1.78 12.27
C TRP A 76 5.52 2.16 11.48
N PRO A 77 6.45 1.23 11.19
CA PRO A 77 7.50 1.46 10.21
C PRO A 77 6.94 1.42 8.78
N PHE A 78 7.71 1.97 7.84
CA PHE A 78 7.37 2.01 6.41
C PHE A 78 8.41 1.27 5.58
N LEU A 79 7.93 0.59 4.55
CA LEU A 79 8.74 0.00 3.49
C LEU A 79 8.31 0.60 2.15
N PHE A 80 9.25 1.25 1.48
CA PHE A 80 9.10 1.63 0.09
C PHE A 80 9.86 0.65 -0.80
N MET A 81 9.14 -0.02 -1.70
CA MET A 81 9.74 -0.88 -2.72
C MET A 81 9.66 -0.22 -4.10
N GLY A 82 10.81 -0.01 -4.74
CA GLY A 82 10.84 0.67 -6.04
C GLY A 82 11.93 0.17 -6.98
N SER A 83 12.00 0.75 -8.18
CA SER A 83 13.16 0.56 -9.06
C SER A 83 14.35 1.35 -8.53
N HIS A 84 15.58 1.03 -8.97
CA HIS A 84 16.74 1.85 -8.63
C HIS A 84 16.58 3.33 -9.00
N VAL A 85 15.86 3.63 -10.09
CA VAL A 85 15.59 5.00 -10.53
C VAL A 85 14.60 5.69 -9.59
N SER A 86 13.53 5.00 -9.21
CA SER A 86 12.53 5.52 -8.27
C SER A 86 13.11 5.76 -6.86
N ILE A 87 13.87 4.78 -6.35
CA ILE A 87 14.59 4.91 -5.06
C ILE A 87 15.56 6.09 -5.10
N LYS A 88 16.36 6.22 -6.17
CA LYS A 88 17.27 7.36 -6.33
C LYS A 88 16.52 8.69 -6.39
N ALA A 89 15.32 8.72 -6.98
CA ALA A 89 14.50 9.93 -7.04
C ALA A 89 14.02 10.37 -5.65
N ILE A 90 13.41 9.47 -4.87
CA ILE A 90 12.90 9.81 -3.53
C ILE A 90 14.01 10.12 -2.53
N ASN A 91 15.17 9.48 -2.67
CA ASN A 91 16.33 9.67 -1.79
C ASN A 91 16.98 11.06 -1.93
N LYS A 92 16.61 11.83 -2.98
CA LYS A 92 17.01 13.25 -3.08
C LYS A 92 16.38 14.11 -1.99
N SER A 93 15.19 13.73 -1.50
CA SER A 93 14.52 14.44 -0.42
C SER A 93 15.30 14.31 0.89
N PHE A 94 15.60 15.45 1.53
CA PHE A 94 16.24 15.46 2.85
C PHE A 94 15.35 14.81 3.91
N ALA A 95 14.05 15.11 3.91
CA ALA A 95 13.10 14.57 4.88
C ALA A 95 12.97 13.04 4.77
N ILE A 96 12.98 12.48 3.54
CA ILE A 96 13.00 11.03 3.33
C ILE A 96 14.26 10.42 3.94
N ARG A 97 15.43 11.01 3.70
CA ARG A 97 16.70 10.54 4.27
C ARG A 97 16.69 10.54 5.80
N GLN A 98 16.08 11.55 6.43
CA GLN A 98 15.94 11.56 7.90
C GLN A 98 15.10 10.38 8.38
N ARG A 99 13.94 10.11 7.76
CA ARG A 99 13.10 8.93 8.12
C ARG A 99 13.82 7.60 7.90
N VAL A 100 14.72 7.52 6.93
CA VAL A 100 15.58 6.34 6.72
C VAL A 100 16.61 6.19 7.84
N VAL A 101 17.29 7.27 8.23
CA VAL A 101 18.27 7.26 9.32
C VAL A 101 17.62 6.93 10.66
N GLU A 102 16.40 7.40 10.90
CA GLU A 102 15.61 7.08 12.09
C GLU A 102 15.13 5.62 12.13
N GLY A 103 15.22 4.89 11.02
CA GLY A 103 14.66 3.54 10.86
C GLY A 103 13.14 3.53 10.68
N LYS A 104 12.49 4.69 10.54
CA LYS A 104 11.04 4.82 10.30
C LYS A 104 10.67 4.38 8.86
N LEU A 105 11.58 4.54 7.91
CA LEU A 105 11.38 4.21 6.50
C LEU A 105 12.54 3.34 5.98
N THR A 106 12.21 2.23 5.34
CA THR A 106 13.18 1.39 4.61
C THR A 106 12.95 1.53 3.11
N LEU A 107 14.05 1.69 2.35
CA LEU A 107 14.01 1.71 0.88
C LEU A 107 14.60 0.41 0.35
N ALA A 108 13.84 -0.33 -0.45
CA ALA A 108 14.28 -1.61 -1.01
C ALA A 108 13.97 -1.71 -2.51
N PRO A 109 14.82 -2.37 -3.31
CA PRO A 109 14.49 -2.63 -4.71
C PRO A 109 13.40 -3.69 -4.83
N VAL A 110 12.48 -3.51 -5.77
CA VAL A 110 11.66 -4.62 -6.29
C VAL A 110 12.62 -5.61 -6.99
N PRO A 111 12.52 -6.93 -6.74
CA PRO A 111 13.37 -7.92 -7.40
C PRO A 111 13.33 -7.81 -8.92
N ALA A 112 14.47 -7.99 -9.58
CA ALA A 112 14.60 -7.83 -11.03
C ALA A 112 13.75 -8.80 -11.85
N ASN A 113 13.33 -9.93 -11.26
CA ASN A 113 12.45 -10.92 -11.88
C ASN A 113 10.95 -10.63 -11.66
N MET A 114 10.59 -9.52 -11.02
CA MET A 114 9.21 -9.09 -10.79
C MET A 114 8.96 -7.73 -11.43
N SER A 115 7.69 -7.46 -11.78
CA SER A 115 7.25 -6.16 -12.28
C SER A 115 5.96 -5.76 -11.55
N VAL A 116 5.68 -4.46 -11.57
CA VAL A 116 4.45 -3.83 -11.02
C VAL A 116 3.94 -2.75 -11.98
N GLN A 117 4.23 -2.89 -13.27
CA GLN A 117 3.92 -1.86 -14.29
C GLN A 117 2.49 -1.94 -14.85
N SER A 118 1.77 -3.02 -14.56
CA SER A 118 0.37 -3.21 -14.97
C SER A 118 -0.43 -3.81 -13.82
N GLN A 119 -1.76 -3.70 -13.92
CA GLN A 119 -2.68 -4.27 -12.92
C GLN A 119 -2.41 -5.76 -12.66
N GLU A 120 -2.25 -6.57 -13.72
CA GLU A 120 -1.92 -7.99 -13.56
C GLU A 120 -0.56 -8.20 -12.88
N MET A 121 0.44 -7.39 -13.20
CA MET A 121 1.77 -7.53 -12.59
C MET A 121 1.76 -7.13 -11.11
N VAL A 122 0.97 -6.12 -10.74
CA VAL A 122 0.66 -5.78 -9.35
C VAL A 122 -0.02 -6.97 -8.66
N SER A 123 -1.02 -7.59 -9.29
CA SER A 123 -1.70 -8.75 -8.71
C SER A 123 -0.75 -9.90 -8.45
N ARG A 124 0.12 -10.24 -9.41
CA ARG A 124 1.14 -11.29 -9.25
C ARG A 124 2.13 -10.97 -8.14
N PHE A 125 2.52 -9.70 -7.99
CA PHE A 125 3.42 -9.27 -6.93
C PHE A 125 2.78 -9.48 -5.54
N PHE A 126 1.54 -9.06 -5.37
CA PHE A 126 0.81 -9.20 -4.10
C PHE A 126 0.28 -10.61 -3.84
N THR A 127 0.28 -11.53 -4.82
CA THR A 127 0.05 -12.98 -4.61
C THR A 127 1.32 -13.81 -4.56
N ASN A 128 2.47 -13.20 -4.27
CA ASN A 128 3.72 -13.92 -4.13
C ASN A 128 4.03 -14.24 -2.67
N LEU A 129 4.07 -15.54 -2.31
CA LEU A 129 4.36 -16.00 -0.95
C LEU A 129 5.70 -15.49 -0.40
N TRP A 130 6.71 -15.29 -1.26
CA TRP A 130 8.01 -14.73 -0.86
C TRP A 130 7.88 -13.34 -0.23
N LEU A 131 6.96 -12.50 -0.72
CA LEU A 131 6.74 -11.17 -0.17
C LEU A 131 6.39 -11.29 1.32
N TYR A 132 5.41 -12.12 1.65
CA TYR A 132 4.89 -12.24 3.01
C TYR A 132 5.82 -13.02 3.93
N GLU A 133 6.38 -14.16 3.50
CA GLU A 133 7.22 -15.00 4.36
C GLU A 133 8.65 -14.48 4.54
N LYS A 134 9.19 -13.73 3.57
CA LYS A 134 10.61 -13.34 3.56
C LYS A 134 10.80 -11.83 3.70
N VAL A 135 10.03 -11.03 2.98
CA VAL A 135 10.22 -9.57 2.97
C VAL A 135 9.49 -8.91 4.13
N LEU A 136 8.23 -9.28 4.36
CA LEU A 136 7.38 -8.62 5.34
C LEU A 136 7.52 -9.20 6.76
N HIS A 137 8.14 -10.37 6.94
CA HIS A 137 8.37 -10.95 8.26
C HIS A 137 9.19 -10.02 9.18
N PRO A 138 8.80 -9.79 10.46
CA PRO A 138 7.73 -10.46 11.22
C PRO A 138 6.40 -9.67 11.29
N ALA A 139 6.13 -8.78 10.32
CA ALA A 139 4.90 -8.01 10.32
C ALA A 139 3.67 -8.93 10.29
N GLU A 140 2.71 -8.65 11.17
CA GLU A 140 1.40 -9.28 11.22
C GLU A 140 0.36 -8.40 10.52
N TRP A 141 0.49 -7.08 10.66
CA TRP A 141 -0.41 -6.09 10.09
C TRP A 141 0.30 -5.31 9.00
N LEU A 142 -0.27 -5.34 7.81
CA LEU A 142 0.24 -4.68 6.62
C LEU A 142 -0.76 -3.63 6.13
N LEU A 143 -0.38 -2.35 6.20
CA LEU A 143 -1.08 -1.29 5.46
C LEU A 143 -0.47 -1.22 4.06
N VAL A 144 -1.26 -1.50 3.02
CA VAL A 144 -0.87 -1.25 1.63
C VAL A 144 -1.54 0.03 1.15
N PHE A 145 -0.76 0.90 0.52
CA PHE A 145 -1.27 2.10 -0.14
C PHE A 145 -0.56 2.31 -1.47
N GLN A 146 -1.29 2.83 -2.45
CA GLN A 146 -0.83 3.14 -3.79
C GLN A 146 -0.69 4.66 -3.96
N THR A 147 -0.16 5.08 -5.11
CA THR A 147 0.09 6.51 -5.38
C THR A 147 -1.18 7.33 -5.53
N ASP A 148 -2.31 6.66 -5.73
CA ASP A 148 -3.65 7.20 -5.85
C ASP A 148 -4.52 6.94 -4.62
N SER A 149 -3.90 6.77 -3.45
CA SER A 149 -4.61 6.77 -2.16
C SER A 149 -4.03 7.73 -1.14
N ILE A 150 -4.87 8.15 -0.20
CA ILE A 150 -4.55 9.10 0.86
C ILE A 150 -5.25 8.72 2.16
N ILE A 151 -4.64 9.06 3.31
CA ILE A 151 -5.30 9.04 4.63
C ILE A 151 -5.50 10.49 5.08
N CYS A 152 -6.64 10.81 5.68
CA CYS A 152 -7.02 12.17 6.02
C CYS A 152 -6.59 12.53 7.45
N ALA A 153 -5.78 13.57 7.63
CA ALA A 153 -5.30 13.94 8.98
C ALA A 153 -6.42 14.42 9.92
N ASN A 154 -7.54 14.88 9.34
CA ASN A 154 -8.73 15.33 10.09
C ASN A 154 -9.75 14.21 10.35
N SER A 155 -9.38 12.97 10.02
CA SER A 155 -10.20 11.79 10.28
C SER A 155 -10.36 11.55 11.78
N LYS A 156 -11.57 11.13 12.16
CA LYS A 156 -11.92 10.68 13.52
C LYS A 156 -11.61 9.19 13.74
N HIS A 157 -11.20 8.50 12.67
CA HIS A 157 -10.81 7.09 12.65
C HIS A 157 -9.30 6.96 12.68
N ASN A 158 -8.81 6.08 13.53
CA ASN A 158 -7.41 5.68 13.59
C ASN A 158 -7.19 4.34 12.88
N LEU A 159 -6.04 4.17 12.20
CA LEU A 159 -5.70 2.91 11.52
C LEU A 159 -5.75 1.70 12.47
N ASN A 160 -5.36 1.86 13.73
CA ASN A 160 -5.34 0.75 14.68
C ASN A 160 -6.76 0.25 15.05
N GLU A 161 -7.83 1.00 14.77
CA GLU A 161 -9.22 0.56 14.97
C GLU A 161 -9.58 -0.65 14.08
N TYR A 162 -8.85 -0.84 12.99
CA TYR A 162 -9.14 -1.89 12.00
C TYR A 162 -8.29 -3.15 12.17
N LEU A 163 -7.41 -3.23 13.17
CA LEU A 163 -6.53 -4.39 13.43
C LEU A 163 -7.27 -5.62 13.97
N GLU A 164 -8.60 -5.62 14.01
CA GLU A 164 -9.37 -6.85 14.26
C GLU A 164 -9.76 -7.59 12.98
N TYR A 165 -9.51 -7.00 11.81
CA TYR A 165 -9.92 -7.52 10.50
C TYR A 165 -8.72 -8.01 9.69
N ASP A 166 -8.84 -9.19 9.11
CA ASP A 166 -7.82 -9.79 8.24
C ASP A 166 -7.73 -9.10 6.87
N TRP A 167 -8.80 -8.41 6.46
CA TRP A 167 -8.83 -7.53 5.29
C TRP A 167 -9.82 -6.38 5.48
N VAL A 168 -9.38 -5.17 5.15
CA VAL A 168 -10.24 -3.98 4.97
C VAL A 168 -9.74 -3.20 3.75
N GLY A 169 -10.65 -2.75 2.89
CA GLY A 169 -10.37 -1.91 1.73
C GLY A 169 -11.61 -1.11 1.33
N ALA A 170 -11.53 -0.26 0.30
CA ALA A 170 -12.71 0.51 -0.14
C ALA A 170 -13.77 -0.44 -0.73
N PRO A 171 -15.03 -0.43 -0.26
CA PRO A 171 -15.98 -1.48 -0.63
C PRO A 171 -16.49 -1.31 -2.06
N TRP A 172 -16.50 -2.40 -2.85
CA TRP A 172 -17.14 -2.41 -4.18
C TRP A 172 -18.66 -2.30 -4.11
N ASN A 173 -19.26 -2.75 -3.00
CA ASN A 173 -20.69 -2.62 -2.70
C ASN A 173 -20.87 -2.39 -1.16
N PRO A 174 -21.63 -1.36 -0.74
CA PRO A 174 -21.89 -1.07 0.68
C PRO A 174 -22.54 -2.20 1.48
N ASN A 175 -23.26 -3.08 0.80
CA ASN A 175 -23.97 -4.20 1.42
C ASN A 175 -23.18 -5.51 1.37
N SER A 176 -21.94 -5.49 0.86
CA SER A 176 -21.10 -6.69 0.84
C SER A 176 -20.76 -7.14 2.25
N ALA A 177 -20.79 -8.46 2.48
CA ALA A 177 -20.36 -9.05 3.74
C ALA A 177 -18.82 -9.06 3.89
N TRP A 178 -18.08 -8.89 2.79
CA TRP A 178 -16.61 -8.85 2.76
C TRP A 178 -16.06 -8.13 1.52
N GLY A 179 -14.74 -7.98 1.46
CA GLY A 179 -14.02 -7.52 0.28
C GLY A 179 -13.75 -6.03 0.26
N GLY A 180 -13.25 -5.55 -0.88
CA GLY A 180 -12.90 -4.16 -1.10
C GLY A 180 -11.54 -4.01 -1.79
N ASN A 181 -11.35 -2.84 -2.42
CA ASN A 181 -10.20 -2.50 -3.24
C ASN A 181 -8.87 -2.57 -2.45
N GLY A 182 -7.84 -3.13 -3.09
CA GLY A 182 -6.50 -3.29 -2.53
C GLY A 182 -5.62 -2.02 -2.47
N GLY A 183 -5.98 -0.94 -3.19
CA GLY A 183 -5.16 0.27 -3.38
C GLY A 183 -5.01 1.18 -2.16
N LEU A 184 -5.93 1.07 -1.20
CA LEU A 184 -5.74 1.44 0.20
C LEU A 184 -6.35 0.32 1.02
N SER A 185 -5.54 -0.49 1.67
CA SER A 185 -6.03 -1.67 2.38
C SER A 185 -5.20 -2.03 3.60
N LEU A 186 -5.87 -2.54 4.63
CA LEU A 186 -5.22 -3.19 5.77
C LEU A 186 -5.36 -4.71 5.62
N ARG A 187 -4.26 -5.43 5.82
CA ARG A 187 -4.14 -6.85 5.52
C ARG A 187 -3.44 -7.58 6.66
N ARG A 188 -3.93 -8.77 7.04
CA ARG A 188 -3.27 -9.62 8.02
C ARG A 188 -2.36 -10.64 7.35
N VAL A 189 -1.06 -10.54 7.63
CA VAL A 189 0.01 -11.28 6.95
C VAL A 189 -0.09 -12.77 7.21
N SER A 190 -0.28 -13.19 8.47
CA SER A 190 -0.43 -14.62 8.81
C SER A 190 -1.57 -15.28 8.04
N ARG A 191 -2.73 -14.61 7.96
CA ARG A 191 -3.90 -15.15 7.25
C ARG A 191 -3.68 -15.24 5.74
N ILE A 192 -2.97 -14.28 5.15
CA ILE A 192 -2.59 -14.33 3.73
C ILE A 192 -1.62 -15.50 3.46
N ILE A 193 -0.63 -15.70 4.33
CA ILE A 193 0.30 -16.83 4.22
C ILE A 193 -0.47 -18.16 4.24
N ASP A 194 -1.43 -18.32 5.14
CA ASP A 194 -2.26 -19.52 5.23
C ASP A 194 -3.03 -19.78 3.92
N VAL A 195 -3.63 -18.75 3.32
CA VAL A 195 -4.30 -18.86 2.02
C VAL A 195 -3.32 -19.26 0.92
N PHE A 196 -2.17 -18.59 0.82
CA PHE A 196 -1.20 -18.79 -0.26
C PHE A 196 -0.43 -20.13 -0.19
N ARG A 197 -0.33 -20.74 0.99
CA ARG A 197 0.24 -22.09 1.13
C ARG A 197 -0.70 -23.17 0.57
N ASN A 198 -1.99 -22.90 0.54
CA ASN A 198 -3.02 -23.85 0.12
C ASN A 198 -3.62 -23.54 -1.26
N HIS A 199 -3.47 -22.30 -1.73
CA HIS A 199 -4.07 -21.82 -2.97
C HIS A 199 -3.08 -20.97 -3.75
N GLN A 200 -3.12 -21.09 -5.08
CA GLN A 200 -2.34 -20.27 -5.98
C GLN A 200 -3.25 -19.51 -6.93
N ARG A 201 -3.05 -18.20 -7.04
CA ARG A 201 -3.78 -17.38 -8.01
C ARG A 201 -3.31 -17.70 -9.43
N PRO A 202 -4.21 -18.08 -10.35
CA PRO A 202 -3.84 -18.25 -11.76
C PRO A 202 -3.40 -16.91 -12.38
N ASN A 203 -2.44 -16.98 -13.30
CA ASN A 203 -2.00 -15.80 -14.04
C ASN A 203 -3.12 -15.27 -14.94
N ASN A 204 -3.26 -13.94 -15.02
CA ASN A 204 -4.28 -13.23 -15.80
C ASN A 204 -5.72 -13.56 -15.37
N ALA A 205 -5.90 -13.98 -14.12
CA ALA A 205 -7.21 -14.14 -13.50
C ALA A 205 -7.75 -12.80 -13.00
N GLU A 206 -8.78 -12.83 -12.17
CA GLU A 206 -9.30 -11.66 -11.48
C GLU A 206 -8.21 -10.92 -10.67
N PRO A 207 -8.39 -9.61 -10.37
CA PRO A 207 -7.46 -8.84 -9.54
C PRO A 207 -7.16 -9.48 -8.17
N GLU A 208 -6.03 -9.15 -7.56
CA GLU A 208 -5.60 -9.87 -6.36
C GLU A 208 -6.52 -9.67 -5.16
N ASP A 209 -7.02 -8.46 -5.00
CA ASP A 209 -7.94 -8.09 -3.94
C ASP A 209 -9.23 -8.90 -4.04
N VAL A 210 -9.79 -9.05 -5.24
CA VAL A 210 -10.95 -9.92 -5.50
C VAL A 210 -10.61 -11.38 -5.17
N TRP A 211 -9.54 -11.91 -5.76
CA TRP A 211 -9.14 -13.31 -5.60
C TRP A 211 -8.89 -13.66 -4.12
N LEU A 212 -8.15 -12.81 -3.41
CA LEU A 212 -7.71 -13.04 -2.04
C LEU A 212 -8.87 -12.87 -1.06
N THR A 213 -9.68 -11.82 -1.21
CA THR A 213 -10.80 -11.57 -0.28
C THR A 213 -11.87 -12.64 -0.37
N GLU A 214 -12.12 -13.21 -1.56
CA GLU A 214 -13.02 -14.36 -1.72
C GLU A 214 -12.52 -15.58 -0.92
N ARG A 215 -11.22 -15.87 -0.97
CA ARG A 215 -10.63 -17.01 -0.24
C ARG A 215 -10.57 -16.79 1.25
N LEU A 216 -10.26 -15.55 1.66
CA LEU A 216 -10.34 -15.17 3.06
C LEU A 216 -11.79 -15.27 3.57
N ALA A 217 -12.80 -14.88 2.78
CA ALA A 217 -14.20 -14.97 3.21
C ALA A 217 -14.66 -16.41 3.51
N HIS A 218 -14.09 -17.41 2.83
CA HIS A 218 -14.36 -18.82 3.07
C HIS A 218 -13.39 -19.48 4.06
N HIS A 219 -12.41 -18.74 4.58
CA HIS A 219 -11.44 -19.25 5.54
C HIS A 219 -12.06 -19.26 6.95
N PRO A 220 -12.08 -20.40 7.67
CA PRO A 220 -12.87 -20.56 8.89
C PRO A 220 -12.47 -19.64 10.04
N GLU A 221 -11.20 -19.24 10.09
CA GLU A 221 -10.69 -18.33 11.13
C GLU A 221 -10.50 -16.89 10.65
N ALA A 222 -10.96 -16.56 9.45
CA ALA A 222 -10.75 -15.23 8.90
C ALA A 222 -11.90 -14.29 9.25
N ARG A 223 -11.56 -13.03 9.50
CA ARG A 223 -12.54 -11.97 9.77
C ARG A 223 -12.36 -10.81 8.81
N LEU A 224 -13.26 -10.64 7.86
CA LEU A 224 -13.20 -9.51 6.91
C LEU A 224 -14.15 -8.40 7.37
N ALA A 225 -13.79 -7.15 7.07
CA ALA A 225 -14.70 -6.04 7.24
C ALA A 225 -15.85 -6.14 6.24
N ASN A 226 -17.07 -5.90 6.72
CA ASN A 226 -18.23 -5.74 5.85
C ASN A 226 -18.22 -4.34 5.19
N GLY A 227 -19.18 -4.08 4.32
CA GLY A 227 -19.27 -2.81 3.60
C GLY A 227 -19.44 -1.59 4.53
N THR A 228 -20.17 -1.72 5.64
CA THR A 228 -20.33 -0.62 6.62
C THR A 228 -19.01 -0.22 7.26
N VAL A 229 -18.20 -1.18 7.70
CA VAL A 229 -16.86 -0.91 8.27
C VAL A 229 -15.90 -0.44 7.19
N SER A 230 -15.94 -1.05 6.01
CA SER A 230 -15.09 -0.69 4.87
C SER A 230 -15.33 0.75 4.41
N LEU A 231 -16.58 1.21 4.49
CA LEU A 231 -16.96 2.59 4.20
C LEU A 231 -16.37 3.59 5.22
N THR A 232 -16.10 3.21 6.47
CA THR A 232 -15.40 4.13 7.39
C THR A 232 -13.89 4.14 7.14
N PHE A 233 -13.35 3.07 6.55
CA PHE A 233 -11.91 2.94 6.25
C PHE A 233 -11.48 3.70 5.00
N SER A 234 -12.14 3.50 3.86
CA SER A 234 -11.74 4.12 2.60
C SER A 234 -12.91 4.41 1.68
N GLY A 235 -12.98 5.64 1.19
CA GLY A 235 -13.93 6.07 0.15
C GLY A 235 -13.35 5.90 -1.26
N GLU A 236 -14.14 5.33 -2.17
CA GLU A 236 -13.81 5.24 -3.61
C GLU A 236 -15.06 5.33 -4.49
N LEU A 237 -15.90 4.28 -4.48
CA LEU A 237 -17.10 4.20 -5.33
C LEU A 237 -18.36 4.73 -4.63
N HIS A 238 -18.46 4.49 -3.32
CA HIS A 238 -19.67 4.68 -2.54
C HIS A 238 -19.39 5.53 -1.30
N SER A 239 -20.42 6.23 -0.83
CA SER A 239 -20.39 7.00 0.42
C SER A 239 -21.16 6.29 1.53
N SER A 240 -20.76 6.48 2.78
CA SER A 240 -21.53 6.05 3.95
C SER A 240 -22.67 7.03 4.27
N PRO A 241 -23.57 6.68 5.20
CA PRO A 241 -24.48 7.65 5.79
C PRO A 241 -23.71 8.87 6.33
N PRO A 242 -24.23 10.09 6.14
CA PRO A 242 -23.52 11.29 6.52
C PRO A 242 -23.33 11.41 8.03
N GLU A 243 -22.27 12.10 8.41
CA GLU A 243 -21.97 12.45 9.79
C GLU A 243 -23.13 13.22 10.44
N LYS A 244 -23.35 12.95 11.72
CA LYS A 244 -24.33 13.62 12.56
C LYS A 244 -23.62 14.28 13.72
N CYS A 245 -23.90 15.56 13.96
CA CYS A 245 -23.35 16.26 15.12
C CYS A 245 -24.33 16.22 16.29
N ASP A 246 -23.86 15.72 17.43
CA ASP A 246 -24.67 15.56 18.63
C ASP A 246 -25.00 16.91 19.25
N LYS A 247 -26.17 16.98 19.89
CA LYS A 247 -26.57 18.16 20.65
C LYS A 247 -25.79 18.17 21.96
N MET A 248 -25.16 19.29 22.28
CA MET A 248 -24.56 19.53 23.60
C MET A 248 -25.64 19.29 24.67
N THR A 249 -25.40 18.36 25.59
CA THR A 249 -26.36 18.08 26.66
C THR A 249 -26.51 19.32 27.56
N SER A 250 -27.70 19.50 28.13
CA SER A 250 -28.05 20.66 28.98
C SER A 250 -27.15 20.83 30.21
N ASN A 251 -26.36 19.82 30.57
CA ASN A 251 -25.43 19.82 31.69
C ASN A 251 -23.99 20.22 31.31
N GLY A 252 -23.73 20.58 30.05
CA GLY A 252 -22.41 21.01 29.57
C GLY A 252 -21.39 19.87 29.42
N THR A 253 -21.80 18.62 29.66
CA THR A 253 -20.97 17.42 29.47
C THR A 253 -21.02 16.96 28.02
N ILE A 254 -19.84 16.87 27.40
CA ILE A 254 -19.63 16.28 26.06
C ILE A 254 -19.39 14.78 26.27
N GLU A 255 -20.35 13.93 25.89
CA GLU A 255 -20.23 12.47 26.00
C GLU A 255 -19.37 11.86 24.87
N ASP A 256 -19.36 12.50 23.70
CA ASP A 256 -18.51 12.15 22.56
C ASP A 256 -17.77 13.39 22.03
N THR A 257 -16.45 13.37 22.14
CA THR A 257 -15.57 14.45 21.66
C THR A 257 -15.47 14.50 20.13
N LYS A 258 -16.04 13.52 19.42
CA LYS A 258 -15.92 13.40 17.96
C LYS A 258 -16.90 14.28 17.17
N ASN A 259 -17.98 14.78 17.78
CA ASN A 259 -19.09 15.41 17.04
C ASN A 259 -19.75 16.57 17.80
N VAL A 260 -18.99 17.63 18.14
CA VAL A 260 -19.49 18.73 18.98
C VAL A 260 -20.19 19.80 18.14
N ARG A 261 -21.52 19.92 18.25
CA ARG A 261 -22.30 20.96 17.56
C ARG A 261 -21.80 22.37 17.95
N GLY A 262 -21.49 23.19 16.96
CA GLY A 262 -20.89 24.53 17.13
C GLY A 262 -19.37 24.57 16.90
N ILE A 263 -18.68 23.43 16.98
CA ILE A 263 -17.26 23.27 16.60
C ILE A 263 -17.17 22.45 15.31
N ASP A 264 -17.82 21.28 15.30
CA ASP A 264 -17.81 20.31 14.20
C ASP A 264 -19.03 20.40 13.28
N GLY A 265 -19.84 21.46 13.39
CA GLY A 265 -21.07 21.61 12.61
C GLY A 265 -20.86 21.58 11.08
N TRP A 266 -19.64 21.86 10.61
CA TRP A 266 -19.26 21.78 9.20
C TRP A 266 -19.14 20.33 8.67
N ARG A 267 -19.15 19.33 9.57
CA ARG A 267 -19.15 17.90 9.24
C ARG A 267 -20.55 17.35 8.98
N GLU A 268 -21.58 17.95 9.57
CA GLU A 268 -22.97 17.47 9.50
C GLU A 268 -23.43 17.36 8.04
N GLY A 269 -23.92 16.18 7.66
CA GLY A 269 -24.43 15.95 6.29
C GLY A 269 -23.39 15.43 5.29
N PHE A 270 -22.13 15.21 5.69
CA PHE A 270 -21.06 14.77 4.79
C PHE A 270 -20.47 13.40 5.16
N TYR A 271 -19.82 12.77 4.18
CA TYR A 271 -19.16 11.47 4.33
C TYR A 271 -17.66 11.64 4.60
N GLU A 272 -17.19 11.10 5.73
CA GLU A 272 -15.83 11.31 6.27
C GLU A 272 -15.09 9.97 6.57
N PRO A 273 -14.56 9.26 5.55
CA PRO A 273 -13.76 8.06 5.76
C PRO A 273 -12.34 8.37 6.24
N MET A 274 -11.67 7.39 6.86
CA MET A 274 -10.26 7.50 7.28
C MET A 274 -9.34 7.91 6.13
N GLY A 275 -9.60 7.43 4.92
CA GLY A 275 -8.88 7.79 3.72
C GLY A 275 -9.71 7.66 2.45
N TYR A 276 -9.07 7.95 1.33
CA TYR A 276 -9.66 7.75 0.01
C TYR A 276 -8.71 6.95 -0.87
N HIS A 277 -9.29 6.10 -1.70
CA HIS A 277 -8.63 5.54 -2.87
C HIS A 277 -9.28 6.18 -4.10
N THR A 278 -8.52 7.05 -4.77
CA THR A 278 -9.01 7.85 -5.91
C THR A 278 -8.65 7.16 -7.21
N GLY A 279 -9.52 6.27 -7.68
CA GLY A 279 -9.27 5.39 -8.83
C GLY A 279 -8.54 6.08 -10.00
N GLY A 280 -7.38 5.52 -10.37
CA GLY A 280 -6.59 5.99 -11.51
C GLY A 280 -5.94 7.35 -11.29
N GLY A 281 -5.67 7.77 -10.05
CA GLY A 281 -5.13 9.09 -9.74
C GLY A 281 -6.17 10.22 -9.89
N GLY A 282 -7.45 9.91 -9.62
CA GLY A 282 -8.54 10.85 -9.76
C GLY A 282 -9.10 10.99 -11.18
N VAL A 283 -8.76 10.08 -12.09
CA VAL A 283 -9.43 9.97 -13.40
C VAL A 283 -10.86 9.45 -13.22
N TRP A 284 -11.08 8.60 -12.22
CA TRP A 284 -12.39 8.01 -11.91
C TRP A 284 -12.89 8.51 -10.56
N LEU A 285 -13.58 9.64 -10.57
CA LEU A 285 -14.21 10.23 -9.39
C LEU A 285 -15.71 9.95 -9.38
N HIS A 286 -16.14 9.04 -8.51
CA HIS A 286 -17.52 8.58 -8.44
C HIS A 286 -18.47 9.63 -7.86
N ALA A 287 -19.65 9.79 -8.48
CA ALA A 287 -20.64 10.81 -8.12
C ALA A 287 -21.08 10.82 -6.65
N PRO A 288 -21.25 9.68 -5.94
CA PRO A 288 -21.64 9.69 -4.52
C PRO A 288 -20.67 10.44 -3.60
N ILE A 289 -19.38 10.48 -3.94
CA ILE A 289 -18.35 11.16 -3.14
C ILE A 289 -18.03 12.54 -3.74
N TRP A 290 -17.98 12.63 -5.07
CA TRP A 290 -17.40 13.77 -5.78
C TRP A 290 -18.40 14.59 -6.60
N GLY A 291 -19.68 14.19 -6.65
CA GLY A 291 -20.63 14.63 -7.68
C GLY A 291 -20.97 16.12 -7.65
N THR A 292 -21.07 16.73 -6.48
CA THR A 292 -21.47 18.14 -6.35
C THR A 292 -20.31 19.04 -5.90
N PRO A 293 -20.34 20.35 -6.23
CA PRO A 293 -19.35 21.31 -5.72
C PRO A 293 -19.26 21.33 -4.19
N GLU A 294 -20.39 21.17 -3.50
CA GLU A 294 -20.48 21.18 -2.04
C GLU A 294 -19.74 19.98 -1.44
N LEU A 295 -19.94 18.78 -2.00
CA LEU A 295 -19.21 17.57 -1.59
C LEU A 295 -17.69 17.76 -1.76
N ARG A 296 -17.26 18.28 -2.92
CA ARG A 296 -15.83 18.55 -3.17
C ARG A 296 -15.25 19.60 -2.24
N GLN A 297 -16.00 20.67 -1.96
CA GLN A 297 -15.58 21.72 -1.04
C GLN A 297 -15.42 21.21 0.39
N HIS A 298 -16.34 20.35 0.83
CA HIS A 298 -16.21 19.66 2.11
C HIS A 298 -14.96 18.79 2.13
N ILE A 299 -14.75 17.93 1.12
CA ILE A 299 -13.56 17.06 1.04
C ILE A 299 -12.26 17.87 1.04
N TRP A 300 -12.19 19.01 0.34
CA TRP A 300 -11.01 19.87 0.36
C TRP A 300 -10.70 20.50 1.72
N SER A 301 -11.67 20.52 2.63
CA SER A 301 -11.54 21.03 3.99
C SER A 301 -11.31 19.90 5.00
N TYR A 302 -12.01 18.78 4.81
CA TYR A 302 -11.88 17.56 5.60
C TYR A 302 -10.54 16.85 5.34
N CYS A 303 -10.23 16.59 4.08
CA CYS A 303 -9.06 15.86 3.62
C CYS A 303 -8.31 16.66 2.54
N PRO A 304 -7.75 17.83 2.87
CA PRO A 304 -7.04 18.68 1.91
C PRO A 304 -5.92 17.95 1.16
N GLU A 305 -5.37 16.89 1.75
CA GLU A 305 -4.26 16.09 1.24
C GLU A 305 -4.65 15.25 0.03
N VAL A 306 -5.94 15.00 -0.20
CA VAL A 306 -6.42 14.31 -1.40
C VAL A 306 -6.00 15.02 -2.69
N LYS A 307 -5.73 16.34 -2.63
CA LYS A 307 -5.20 17.10 -3.77
C LYS A 307 -3.83 16.61 -4.25
N MET A 308 -3.11 15.82 -3.43
CA MET A 308 -1.86 15.17 -3.85
C MET A 308 -2.09 13.99 -4.79
N THR A 309 -3.27 13.35 -4.74
CA THR A 309 -3.59 12.15 -5.52
C THR A 309 -4.49 12.43 -6.73
N LEU A 310 -4.86 13.70 -6.94
CA LEU A 310 -5.70 14.14 -8.05
C LEU A 310 -4.87 14.89 -9.09
N ASP A 311 -5.12 14.59 -10.36
CA ASP A 311 -4.61 15.42 -11.46
C ASP A 311 -5.28 16.80 -11.43
N MET A 312 -4.49 17.82 -11.08
CA MET A 312 -4.91 19.22 -11.08
C MET A 312 -4.64 19.84 -12.45
N ASP A 313 -5.68 20.27 -13.16
CA ASP A 313 -5.54 21.08 -14.40
C ASP A 313 -5.14 22.52 -14.04
N VAL A 314 -3.90 22.69 -13.56
CA VAL A 314 -3.32 23.99 -13.27
C VAL A 314 -3.10 24.78 -14.57
N ALA A 315 -2.90 24.11 -15.70
CA ALA A 315 -2.64 24.74 -17.00
C ALA A 315 -3.81 25.61 -17.48
N LYS A 316 -5.06 25.23 -17.18
CA LYS A 316 -6.25 26.05 -17.46
C LYS A 316 -6.32 27.33 -16.62
N TYR A 317 -5.76 27.33 -15.40
CA TYR A 317 -5.78 28.47 -14.48
C TYR A 317 -4.47 29.28 -14.45
N MET A 318 -3.39 28.72 -15.00
CA MET A 318 -2.12 29.39 -15.26
C MET A 318 -1.88 29.46 -16.78
N PRO A 319 -2.57 30.36 -17.50
CA PRO A 319 -2.37 30.49 -18.94
C PRO A 319 -0.95 30.99 -19.25
N GLY A 320 -0.16 30.16 -19.93
CA GLY A 320 1.09 30.57 -20.59
C GLY A 320 2.23 29.56 -20.50
N ASN A 321 3.16 29.63 -21.46
CA ASN A 321 4.48 29.03 -21.31
C ASN A 321 5.18 29.75 -20.15
N CYS A 322 5.13 29.18 -18.94
CA CYS A 322 5.83 29.69 -17.77
C CYS A 322 7.28 30.01 -18.15
N ARG A 323 7.57 31.32 -18.27
CA ARG A 323 8.81 31.86 -18.80
C ARG A 323 9.99 31.35 -17.98
N SER A 324 10.73 30.39 -18.55
CA SER A 324 12.18 30.16 -18.63
C SER A 324 13.21 30.91 -17.75
N ARG A 325 12.88 31.93 -16.95
CA ARG A 325 13.73 32.51 -15.91
C ARG A 325 12.89 33.11 -14.79
N TRP A 326 12.94 32.48 -13.62
CA TRP A 326 12.61 33.15 -12.35
C TRP A 326 13.78 34.10 -12.05
N LYS A 327 13.56 35.43 -12.13
CA LYS A 327 14.53 36.37 -11.56
C LYS A 327 14.44 36.25 -10.04
N ARG A 328 15.60 36.07 -9.41
CA ARG A 328 15.80 35.91 -7.96
C ARG A 328 15.22 37.07 -7.18
#